data_AF-A0A351R0I2-F1
#
_entry.id   AF-A0A351R0I2-F1
#
_cell.length_a   1.000
_cell.length_b   1.000
_cell.length_c   1.000
_cell.angle_alpha   90.00
_cell.angle_beta   90.00
_cell.angle_gamma   90.00
#
_symmetry.space_group_name_H-M   'P 1'
#
loop_
_entity.id
_entity.type
_entity.pdbx_description
1 polymer ?
#
loop_
_entity_poly.entity_id
_entity_poly.type
_entity_poly.pdbx_seq_one_letter_code
_entity_poly.pdbx_strand_id
1 'polypeptide(L)' 'MIELKWDKSAEKAITQIKEKNYTQLVKKLGYDGEVLLVGINYSTKTKKHSCVIKNFR' A
#
# COMPACT_ATOMS: atom_id res chain seq x y z
N MET A 1 3.55 0.21 -5.83
CA MET A 1 2.86 -0.94 -5.20
C MET A 1 1.51 -0.51 -4.66
N ILE A 2 0.44 -1.24 -4.98
CA ILE A 2 -0.93 -0.91 -4.58
C ILE A 2 -1.53 -2.08 -3.81
N GLU A 3 -2.22 -1.80 -2.70
CA GLU A 3 -2.99 -2.78 -1.92
C GLU A 3 -4.37 -2.20 -1.59
N LEU A 4 -5.40 -3.03 -1.73
CA LEU A 4 -6.78 -2.64 -1.50
C LEU A 4 -7.36 -3.30 -0.24
N LYS A 5 -8.21 -2.55 0.46
CA LYS A 5 -8.95 -3.02 1.62
C LYS A 5 -10.44 -2.69 1.51
N TRP A 6 -11.21 -3.57 2.10
CA TRP A 6 -12.65 -3.43 2.29
C TRP A 6 -12.92 -3.39 3.79
N ASP A 7 -13.61 -2.35 4.26
CA ASP A 7 -14.00 -2.14 5.66
C ASP A 7 -12.84 -2.24 6.67
N LYS A 8 -11.67 -1.74 6.28
CA LYS A 8 -10.53 -1.56 7.18
C LYS A 8 -10.03 -0.13 7.10
N SER A 9 -8.77 0.08 6.77
CA SER A 9 -8.18 1.40 6.55
C SER A 9 -7.10 1.34 5.49
N ALA A 10 -6.82 2.48 4.85
CA ALA A 10 -5.76 2.61 3.87
C ALA A 10 -4.37 2.40 4.50
N GLU A 11 -4.20 2.76 5.77
CA GLU A 11 -2.97 2.53 6.54
C GLU A 11 -2.72 1.04 6.73
N LYS A 12 -3.75 0.23 7.02
CA LYS A 12 -3.60 -1.24 7.10
C LYS A 12 -3.17 -1.84 5.76
N ALA A 13 -3.58 -1.25 4.64
CA ALA A 13 -3.10 -1.66 3.32
C ALA A 13 -1.59 -1.38 3.17
N ILE A 14 -1.13 -0.20 3.57
CA ILE A 14 0.31 0.15 3.59
C ILE A 14 1.10 -0.78 4.51
N THR A 15 0.61 -1.07 5.71
CA THR A 15 1.27 -1.99 6.65
C THR A 15 1.42 -3.38 6.05
N GLN A 16 0.37 -3.91 5.40
CA GLN A 16 0.47 -5.21 4.74
C GLN A 16 1.50 -5.22 3.60
N ILE A 17 1.61 -4.15 2.80
CA ILE A 17 2.65 -4.05 1.77
C ILE A 17 4.05 -4.16 2.40
N LYS A 18 4.27 -3.53 3.55
CA LYS A 18 5.55 -3.58 4.28
C LYS A 18 5.81 -4.96 4.88
N GLU A 19 4.82 -5.56 5.54
CA GLU A 19 4.95 -6.89 6.19
C GLU A 19 5.26 -8.00 5.17
N LYS A 20 4.64 -7.95 3.99
CA LYS A 20 4.91 -8.91 2.92
C LYS A 20 6.24 -8.68 2.20
N ASN A 21 6.96 -7.62 2.57
CA ASN A 21 8.32 -7.34 2.14
C ASN A 21 8.54 -7.30 0.62
N TYR A 22 7.48 -7.00 -0.13
CA TYR A 22 7.51 -6.96 -1.59
C TYR A 22 8.50 -5.93 -2.13
N THR A 23 8.71 -4.85 -1.37
CA THR A 23 9.65 -3.80 -1.74
C THR A 23 11.11 -4.28 -1.74
N GLN A 24 11.46 -5.26 -0.91
CA GLN A 24 12.78 -5.90 -0.98
C GLN A 24 12.90 -6.80 -2.22
N LEU A 25 11.83 -7.47 -2.65
CA LEU A 25 11.85 -8.26 -3.88
C LEU A 25 12.09 -7.36 -5.10
N VAL A 26 11.40 -6.21 -5.17
CA VAL A 26 11.59 -5.24 -6.25
C VAL A 26 13.02 -4.70 -6.30
N LYS A 27 13.62 -4.36 -5.14
CA LYS A 27 15.04 -3.99 -5.05
C LYS A 27 15.96 -5.12 -5.52
N LYS A 28 15.68 -6.38 -5.14
CA LYS A 28 16.46 -7.56 -5.57
C LYS A 28 16.37 -7.84 -7.07
N LEU A 29 15.28 -7.45 -7.73
CA LEU A 29 15.10 -7.58 -9.18
C LEU A 29 15.82 -6.46 -9.97
N GLY A 30 16.61 -5.61 -9.29
CA GLY A 30 17.44 -4.60 -9.93
C GLY A 30 16.76 -3.25 -10.17
N TYR A 31 15.57 -3.02 -9.59
CA TYR A 31 14.91 -1.71 -9.66
C TYR A 31 15.43 -0.80 -8.54
N ASP A 32 16.05 0.33 -8.93
CA ASP A 32 16.60 1.34 -8.00
C ASP A 32 15.74 2.61 -7.88
N GLY A 33 14.70 2.75 -8.71
CA GLY A 33 13.86 3.92 -8.76
C GLY A 33 13.02 4.12 -7.50
N GLU A 34 12.40 5.29 -7.38
CA GLU A 34 11.48 5.55 -6.28
C GLU A 34 10.27 4.59 -6.36
N VAL A 35 9.91 4.00 -5.22
CA VAL A 35 8.75 3.11 -5.10
C VAL A 35 7.68 3.81 -4.28
N LEU A 36 6.51 4.02 -4.89
CA LEU A 36 5.32 4.48 -4.19
C LEU A 36 4.56 3.29 -3.59
N LEU A 37 4.16 3.42 -2.33
CA LEU A 37 3.25 2.53 -1.63
C LEU A 37 1.89 3.21 -1.57
N VAL A 38 0.88 2.56 -2.13
CA VAL A 38 -0.47 3.10 -2.22
C VAL A 38 -1.42 2.14 -1.52
N GLY A 39 -2.04 2.61 -0.45
CA GLY A 39 -3.08 1.91 0.28
C GLY A 39 -4.42 2.53 -0.05
N ILE A 40 -5.38 1.70 -0.48
CA ILE A 40 -6.74 2.14 -0.77
C ILE A 40 -7.70 1.37 0.13
N ASN A 41 -8.68 2.04 0.70
CA ASN A 41 -9.75 1.41 1.45
C ASN A 41 -11.11 1.94 1.03
N TYR A 42 -12.08 1.05 0.89
CA TYR A 42 -13.48 1.40 0.81
C TYR A 42 -14.18 1.05 2.11
N SER A 43 -14.99 1.98 2.64
CA SER A 43 -15.85 1.74 3.79
C SER A 43 -17.31 1.59 3.34
N THR A 44 -17.92 0.44 3.60
CA THR A 44 -19.35 0.20 3.37
C THR A 44 -20.25 0.99 4.30
N LYS A 45 -19.75 1.34 5.49
CA LYS A 45 -20.47 2.14 6.49
C LYS A 45 -20.67 3.57 6.02
N THR A 46 -19.61 4.20 5.50
CA THR A 46 -19.67 5.60 5.07
C THR A 46 -19.83 5.75 3.55
N LYS A 47 -19.69 4.65 2.79
CA LYS A 47 -19.61 4.61 1.32
C LYS A 47 -18.46 5.44 0.74
N LYS A 48 -17.44 5.74 1.55
CA LYS A 48 -16.29 6.56 1.14
C LYS A 48 -15.05 5.72 0.88
N HIS A 49 -14.25 6.20 -0.06
CA HIS A 49 -12.91 5.72 -0.31
C HIS A 49 -11.91 6.56 0.49
N SER A 50 -10.89 5.91 1.04
CA SER A 50 -9.71 6.57 1.59
C SER A 50 -8.46 6.05 0.89
N CYS A 51 -7.49 6.94 0.69
CA CYS A 51 -6.23 6.63 0.04
C CYS A 51 -5.08 7.22 0.84
N VAL A 52 -4.02 6.43 1.01
CA VAL A 52 -2.75 6.86 1.60
C VAL A 52 -1.65 6.50 0.61
N ILE A 53 -0.83 7.49 0.27
CA ILE A 53 0.34 7.34 -0.58
C ILE A 53 1.58 7.62 0.27
N LYS A 54 2.56 6.72 0.23
CA LYS A 54 3.86 6.89 0.90
C LYS A 54 5.00 6.52 -0.03
N ASN A 55 6.11 7.23 0.09
CA ASN A 55 7.34 6.85 -0.59
C ASN A 55 8.03 5.76 0.23
N PHE A 56 8.58 4.77 -0.46
CA PHE A 56 9.45 3.75 0.13
C PHE A 56 10.90 4.18 -0.05
N ARG A 57 11.53 4.64 1.03
CA ARG A 57 12.97 4.85 1.12
C ARG A 57 13.55 3.74 1.99
#